data_AF-A0A975SJW9-F1
#
_entry.id   AF-A0A975SJW9-F1
#
_cell.length_a   1.000
_cell.length_b   1.000
_cell.length_c   1.000
_cell.angle_alpha   90.00
_cell.angle_beta   90.00
_cell.angle_gamma   90.00
#
_symmetry.space_group_name_H-M   'P 1'
#
loop_
_entity.id
_entity.type
_entity.pdbx_description
1 polymer ?
#
loop_
_entity_poly.entity_id
_entity_poly.type
_entity_poly.pdbx_seq_one_letter_code
_entity_poly.pdbx_strand_id
1 'polypeptide(L)'
;MHTALIPFLDPTTLINAFGPWALLGICFIIFAETGLLVGFVLPGDTLLFFTGLLTFTGTIGVPIYFVAPAIALAAFIGGEAGYLIGRKAGPRIFERKESGFFSIKNVERTNAFFERFGGFAVVIARFVPVVRTFAPVAAGVGRMDYRKYSLYNAIGAIIWGGGFVMLGYFLGQIPVVADFTAKYIDVVLLAVVVITLVPTVLHTVMSARKSKKLASAADADAVEATGAAEELLLDPEVFNRRPGKGHAAD
;
A
#
# COMPACT_ATOMS: atom_id res chain seq x y z
N MET A 1 2.80 -16.36 42.30
CA MET A 1 3.82 -15.34 42.56
C MET A 1 4.52 -15.03 41.24
N HIS A 2 4.00 -14.04 40.50
CA HIS A 2 4.65 -13.55 39.28
C HIS A 2 5.46 -12.31 39.63
N THR A 3 6.78 -12.44 39.56
CA THR A 3 7.74 -11.38 39.84
C THR A 3 7.88 -10.53 38.58
N ALA A 4 7.01 -9.54 38.39
CA ALA A 4 7.25 -8.47 37.41
C ALA A 4 8.20 -7.45 38.04
N LEU A 5 9.44 -7.41 37.56
CA LEU A 5 10.50 -6.52 38.07
C LEU A 5 10.29 -5.03 37.71
N ILE A 6 9.24 -4.69 36.96
CA ILE A 6 8.98 -3.35 36.46
C ILE A 6 7.44 -3.12 36.36
N PRO A 7 6.82 -2.29 37.22
CA PRO A 7 5.36 -2.09 37.26
C PRO A 7 4.72 -1.54 35.97
N PHE A 8 5.50 -0.91 35.10
CA PHE A 8 5.00 -0.39 33.80
C PHE A 8 5.04 -1.42 32.66
N LEU A 9 5.75 -2.55 32.86
CA LEU A 9 5.84 -3.65 31.89
C LEU A 9 4.91 -4.80 32.25
N ASP A 10 4.01 -4.62 33.23
CA ASP A 10 3.03 -5.66 33.53
C ASP A 10 2.12 -5.84 32.30
N PRO A 11 2.02 -7.07 31.75
CA PRO A 11 1.27 -7.33 30.52
C PRO A 11 -0.17 -6.83 30.62
N THR A 12 -0.79 -6.94 31.79
CA THR A 12 -2.16 -6.48 32.05
C THR A 12 -2.30 -4.95 32.03
N THR A 13 -1.35 -4.20 32.59
CA THR A 13 -1.32 -2.74 32.51
C THR A 13 -1.00 -2.23 31.11
N LEU A 14 -0.09 -2.89 30.40
CA LEU A 14 0.21 -2.60 29.00
C LEU A 14 -1.00 -2.89 28.10
N ILE A 15 -1.67 -4.03 28.26
CA ILE A 15 -2.85 -4.40 27.46
C ILE A 15 -4.00 -3.42 27.72
N ASN A 16 -4.26 -3.03 28.97
CA ASN A 16 -5.29 -2.04 29.29
C ASN A 16 -4.95 -0.63 28.80
N ALA A 17 -3.68 -0.23 28.87
CA ALA A 17 -3.22 1.06 28.36
C ALA A 17 -3.13 1.09 26.83
N PHE A 18 -2.83 -0.03 26.16
CA PHE A 18 -2.71 -0.11 24.72
C PHE A 18 -4.02 -0.49 24.02
N GLY A 19 -5.01 -1.11 24.65
CA GLY A 19 -6.24 -1.60 23.97
C GLY A 19 -6.92 -0.56 23.05
N PRO A 20 -7.30 0.63 23.56
CA PRO A 20 -7.89 1.69 22.73
C PRO A 20 -6.91 2.26 21.68
N TRP A 21 -5.62 2.39 22.03
CA TRP A 21 -4.59 2.93 21.14
C TRP A 21 -4.17 1.94 20.05
N ALA A 22 -4.28 0.64 20.31
CA ALA A 22 -4.05 -0.44 19.37
C ALA A 22 -5.12 -0.42 18.29
N LEU A 23 -6.39 -0.23 18.68
CA LEU A 23 -7.48 -0.03 17.72
C LEU A 23 -7.22 1.20 16.83
N LEU A 24 -6.80 2.32 17.41
CA LEU A 24 -6.43 3.51 16.63
C LEU A 24 -5.25 3.25 15.67
N GLY A 25 -4.23 2.53 16.12
CA GLY A 25 -3.09 2.13 15.28
C GLY A 25 -3.52 1.24 14.12
N ILE A 26 -4.38 0.25 14.38
CA ILE A 26 -4.95 -0.62 13.34
C ILE A 26 -5.78 0.20 12.35
N CYS A 27 -6.66 1.07 12.83
CA CYS A 27 -7.43 1.99 11.98
C CYS A 27 -6.53 2.86 11.12
N PHE A 28 -5.43 3.40 11.68
CA PHE A 28 -4.46 4.19 10.93
C PHE A 28 -3.75 3.37 9.83
N ILE A 29 -3.35 2.14 10.13
CA ILE A 29 -2.74 1.23 9.14
C ILE A 29 -3.71 0.95 8.00
N ILE A 30 -4.96 0.59 8.31
CA ILE A 30 -6.00 0.31 7.30
C ILE A 30 -6.32 1.55 6.48
N PHE A 31 -6.40 2.73 7.12
CA PHE A 31 -6.55 4.01 6.43
C PHE A 31 -5.37 4.27 5.46
N ALA A 32 -4.14 4.09 5.93
CA ALA A 32 -2.93 4.32 5.13
C ALA A 32 -2.85 3.34 3.94
N GLU A 33 -3.15 2.07 4.17
CA GLU A 33 -3.15 1.02 3.15
C GLU A 33 -4.19 1.29 2.06
N THR A 34 -5.41 1.67 2.47
CA THR A 34 -6.52 1.93 1.53
C THR A 34 -6.42 3.28 0.82
N GLY A 35 -5.84 4.30 1.45
CA GLY A 35 -5.85 5.67 0.94
C GLY A 35 -4.54 6.23 0.38
N LEU A 36 -3.37 5.78 0.84
CA LEU A 36 -2.09 6.44 0.52
C LEU A 36 -1.31 5.80 -0.64
N LEU A 37 -1.90 4.87 -1.41
CA LEU A 37 -1.19 4.07 -2.43
C LEU A 37 -0.01 3.24 -1.89
N VAL A 38 0.25 3.29 -0.58
CA VAL A 38 1.26 2.50 0.14
C VAL A 38 0.77 1.06 0.38
N GLY A 39 -0.48 0.75 0.06
CA GLY A 39 -1.12 -0.51 0.46
C GLY A 39 -0.54 -1.80 -0.12
N PHE A 40 0.39 -1.74 -1.09
CA PHE A 40 1.13 -2.93 -1.50
C PHE A 40 2.12 -3.41 -0.43
N VAL A 41 2.44 -2.56 0.54
CA VAL A 41 3.52 -2.77 1.50
C VAL A 41 3.01 -3.25 2.87
N LEU A 42 1.70 -3.13 3.14
CA LEU A 42 1.08 -3.45 4.44
C LEU A 42 0.10 -4.63 4.28
N PRO A 43 0.23 -5.71 5.08
CA PRO A 43 -0.71 -6.83 5.05
C PRO A 43 -1.95 -6.53 5.91
N GLY A 44 -2.89 -5.74 5.37
CA GLY A 44 -4.13 -5.38 6.05
C GLY A 44 -5.06 -6.54 6.36
N ASP A 45 -5.22 -7.48 5.43
CA ASP A 45 -6.19 -8.58 5.57
C ASP A 45 -5.89 -9.45 6.78
N THR A 46 -4.60 -9.75 6.98
CA THR A 46 -4.11 -10.49 8.13
C THR A 46 -4.33 -9.70 9.42
N LEU A 47 -4.06 -8.39 9.40
CA LEU A 47 -4.29 -7.51 10.54
C LEU A 47 -5.77 -7.46 10.93
N LEU A 48 -6.69 -7.35 9.96
CA LEU A 48 -8.13 -7.36 10.19
C LEU A 48 -8.59 -8.67 10.84
N PHE A 49 -8.11 -9.79 10.31
CA PHE A 49 -8.43 -11.10 10.84
C PHE A 49 -7.97 -11.26 12.30
N PHE A 50 -6.70 -10.92 12.59
CA PHE A 50 -6.19 -10.97 13.95
C PHE A 50 -6.87 -9.97 14.89
N THR A 51 -7.28 -8.80 14.38
CA THR A 51 -8.04 -7.83 15.16
C THR A 51 -9.36 -8.42 15.65
N GLY A 52 -10.09 -9.13 14.78
CA GLY A 52 -11.31 -9.85 15.16
C GLY A 52 -11.06 -10.92 16.22
N LEU A 53 -10.02 -11.72 16.04
CA LEU A 53 -9.63 -12.80 16.96
C LEU A 53 -9.24 -12.25 18.34
N LEU A 54 -8.42 -11.20 18.38
CA LEU A 54 -7.98 -10.53 19.61
C LEU A 54 -9.10 -9.77 20.32
N THR A 55 -10.11 -9.34 19.57
CA THR A 55 -11.34 -8.78 20.13
C THR A 55 -12.13 -9.85 20.87
N PHE A 56 -12.23 -11.07 20.32
CA PHE A 56 -12.92 -12.18 20.96
C PHE A 56 -12.23 -12.65 22.25
N THR A 57 -10.89 -12.75 22.25
CA THR A 57 -10.12 -13.14 23.44
C THR A 57 -10.07 -12.06 24.53
N GLY A 58 -10.69 -10.90 24.31
CA GLY A 58 -10.74 -9.80 25.28
C GLY A 58 -9.47 -8.94 25.33
N THR A 59 -8.53 -9.14 24.42
CA THR A 59 -7.22 -8.46 24.42
C THR A 59 -7.35 -6.98 24.06
N ILE A 60 -8.24 -6.64 23.12
CA ILE A 60 -8.45 -5.25 22.70
C ILE A 60 -9.29 -4.46 23.72
N GLY A 61 -10.00 -5.15 24.62
CA GLY A 61 -10.85 -4.53 25.65
C GLY A 61 -12.05 -3.73 25.11
N VAL A 62 -12.24 -3.68 23.78
CA VAL A 62 -13.32 -2.96 23.10
C VAL A 62 -14.28 -3.97 22.48
N PRO A 63 -15.61 -3.81 22.65
CA PRO A 63 -16.58 -4.71 22.04
C PRO A 63 -16.51 -4.72 20.51
N ILE A 64 -16.79 -5.88 19.90
CA ILE A 64 -16.80 -6.06 18.44
C ILE A 64 -17.72 -5.07 17.71
N TYR A 65 -18.83 -4.67 18.35
CA TYR A 65 -19.78 -3.67 17.84
C TYR A 65 -19.18 -2.27 17.67
N PHE A 66 -18.06 -1.97 18.33
CA PHE A 66 -17.29 -0.73 18.11
C PHE A 66 -16.09 -0.96 17.18
N VAL A 67 -15.41 -2.10 17.31
CA VAL A 67 -14.23 -2.44 16.50
C VAL A 67 -14.58 -2.54 15.02
N ALA A 68 -15.62 -3.31 14.66
CA ALA A 68 -15.96 -3.55 13.26
C ALA A 68 -16.41 -2.26 12.54
N PRO A 69 -17.28 -1.40 13.12
CA PRO A 69 -17.59 -0.10 12.51
C PRO A 69 -16.40 0.86 12.45
N ALA A 70 -15.53 0.90 13.48
CA ALA A 70 -14.35 1.76 13.47
C ALA A 70 -13.39 1.40 12.31
N ILE A 71 -13.18 0.10 12.07
CA ILE A 71 -12.38 -0.39 10.94
C ILE A 71 -13.06 -0.09 9.60
N ALA A 72 -14.37 -0.35 9.49
CA ALA A 72 -15.11 -0.03 8.27
C ALA A 72 -15.03 1.48 7.95
N LEU A 73 -15.14 2.33 8.97
CA LEU A 73 -15.02 3.78 8.83
C LEU A 73 -13.60 4.19 8.40
N ALA A 74 -12.56 3.62 9.01
CA ALA A 74 -11.18 3.89 8.62
C ALA A 74 -10.92 3.48 7.15
N ALA A 75 -11.40 2.30 6.75
CA ALA A 75 -11.29 1.80 5.38
C ALA A 75 -12.13 2.62 4.38
N PHE A 76 -13.25 3.19 4.81
CA PHE A 76 -14.06 4.09 4.00
C PHE A 76 -13.35 5.43 3.79
N ILE A 77 -12.90 6.08 4.87
CA ILE A 77 -12.19 7.36 4.83
C ILE A 77 -10.89 7.23 4.02
N GLY A 78 -10.18 6.11 4.12
CA GLY A 78 -9.00 5.85 3.31
C GLY A 78 -9.35 5.78 1.81
N GLY A 79 -10.41 5.04 1.45
CA GLY A 79 -10.90 5.01 0.07
C GLY A 79 -11.29 6.40 -0.46
N GLU A 80 -12.01 7.20 0.34
CA GLU A 80 -12.36 8.58 0.00
C GLU A 80 -11.12 9.44 -0.24
N ALA A 81 -10.10 9.34 0.62
CA ALA A 81 -8.83 10.03 0.45
C ALA A 81 -8.15 9.62 -0.86
N GLY A 82 -8.09 8.32 -1.17
CA GLY A 82 -7.53 7.81 -2.43
C GLY A 82 -8.26 8.36 -3.67
N TYR A 83 -9.59 8.39 -3.64
CA TYR A 83 -10.38 8.99 -4.73
C TYR A 83 -10.11 10.48 -4.90
N LEU A 84 -10.06 11.24 -3.81
CA LEU A 84 -9.78 12.68 -3.86
C LEU A 84 -8.36 12.97 -4.36
N ILE A 85 -7.38 12.16 -3.96
CA ILE A 85 -6.01 12.22 -4.49
C ILE A 85 -6.03 12.01 -6.00
N GLY A 86 -6.68 10.96 -6.50
CA GLY A 86 -6.81 10.71 -7.94
C GLY A 86 -7.51 11.84 -8.69
N ARG A 87 -8.62 12.34 -8.14
CA ARG A 87 -9.42 13.41 -8.75
C ARG A 87 -8.68 14.75 -8.82
N LYS A 88 -7.84 15.04 -7.82
CA LYS A 88 -7.03 16.27 -7.75
C LYS A 88 -5.74 16.17 -8.57
N ALA A 89 -5.09 15.01 -8.58
CA ALA A 89 -3.86 14.79 -9.34
C ALA A 89 -4.11 14.78 -10.86
N GLY A 90 -5.30 14.36 -11.29
CA GLY A 90 -5.70 14.33 -12.70
C GLY A 90 -4.88 13.36 -13.56
N PRO A 91 -5.07 13.36 -14.89
CA PRO A 91 -4.35 12.48 -15.82
C PRO A 91 -2.82 12.66 -15.78
N ARG A 92 -2.35 13.82 -15.32
CA ARG A 92 -0.93 14.19 -15.24
C ARG A 92 -0.12 13.30 -14.29
N ILE A 93 -0.75 12.57 -13.36
CA ILE A 93 -0.04 11.58 -12.54
C ILE A 93 0.34 10.33 -13.35
N PHE A 94 -0.39 10.03 -14.43
CA PHE A 94 -0.12 8.92 -15.34
C PHE A 94 0.82 9.30 -16.49
N GLU A 95 0.78 10.55 -16.95
CA GLU A 95 1.64 11.01 -18.05
C GLU A 95 3.11 11.22 -17.65
N ARG A 96 3.44 11.34 -16.36
CA ARG A 96 4.74 11.92 -15.97
C ARG A 96 5.85 10.97 -15.51
N LYS A 97 5.62 9.68 -15.22
CA LYS A 97 6.74 8.81 -14.76
C LYS A 97 6.60 7.33 -15.11
N GLU A 98 7.52 6.85 -15.93
CA GLU A 98 7.90 5.43 -16.07
C GLU A 98 8.50 4.79 -14.80
N SER A 99 8.60 5.52 -13.68
CA SER A 99 9.25 5.01 -12.46
C SER A 99 8.30 4.18 -11.57
N GLY A 100 8.11 2.91 -11.94
CA GLY A 100 8.00 1.76 -11.01
C GLY A 100 6.76 1.59 -10.12
N PHE A 101 6.07 2.64 -9.67
CA PHE A 101 4.92 2.55 -8.75
C PHE A 101 3.55 2.62 -9.46
N PHE A 102 3.51 3.26 -10.62
CA PHE A 102 2.35 3.39 -11.50
C PHE A 102 2.70 2.90 -12.91
N SER A 103 2.83 1.59 -13.07
CA SER A 103 3.02 1.02 -14.41
C SER A 103 1.73 1.19 -15.22
N ILE A 104 1.85 1.62 -16.48
CA ILE A 104 0.74 1.71 -17.45
C ILE A 104 -0.11 0.44 -17.45
N LYS A 105 0.51 -0.74 -17.30
CA LYS A 105 -0.18 -2.03 -17.17
C LYS A 105 -1.13 -2.13 -15.98
N ASN A 106 -0.80 -1.55 -14.83
CA ASN A 106 -1.68 -1.55 -13.65
C ASN A 106 -2.87 -0.61 -13.86
N VAL A 107 -2.66 0.48 -14.59
CA VAL A 107 -3.69 1.46 -14.95
C VAL A 107 -4.66 0.86 -15.97
N GLU A 108 -4.14 0.24 -17.03
CA GLU A 108 -4.95 -0.49 -18.02
C GLU A 108 -5.77 -1.61 -17.38
N ARG A 109 -5.17 -2.41 -16.49
CA ARG A 109 -5.90 -3.43 -15.73
C ARG A 109 -7.03 -2.84 -14.90
N THR A 110 -6.79 -1.69 -14.27
CA THR A 110 -7.79 -1.03 -13.45
C THR A 110 -8.91 -0.42 -14.31
N ASN A 111 -8.58 0.22 -15.44
CA ASN A 111 -9.55 0.73 -16.40
C ASN A 111 -10.40 -0.38 -17.02
N ALA A 112 -9.79 -1.47 -17.49
CA ALA A 112 -10.50 -2.63 -18.02
C ALA A 112 -11.43 -3.27 -16.96
N PHE A 113 -11.04 -3.21 -15.68
CA PHE A 113 -11.86 -3.67 -14.58
C PHE A 113 -13.09 -2.76 -14.35
N PHE A 114 -12.90 -1.44 -14.42
CA PHE A 114 -13.99 -0.47 -14.34
C PHE A 114 -14.92 -0.52 -15.55
N GLU A 115 -14.40 -0.73 -16.75
CA GLU A 115 -15.20 -0.91 -17.98
C GLU A 115 -16.06 -2.18 -17.91
N ARG A 116 -15.51 -3.27 -17.34
CA ARG A 116 -16.22 -4.56 -17.26
C ARG A 116 -17.25 -4.64 -16.13
N PHE A 117 -16.98 -4.04 -14.97
CA PHE A 117 -17.80 -4.19 -13.76
C PHE A 117 -18.50 -2.90 -13.30
N GLY A 118 -18.27 -1.76 -13.98
CA GLY A 118 -18.90 -0.48 -13.64
C GLY A 118 -18.61 -0.05 -12.20
N GLY A 119 -19.60 0.53 -11.52
CA GLY A 119 -19.44 0.95 -10.12
C GLY A 119 -19.22 -0.20 -9.13
N PHE A 120 -19.67 -1.42 -9.46
CA PHE A 120 -19.45 -2.60 -8.63
C PHE A 120 -17.97 -3.03 -8.60
N ALA A 121 -17.17 -2.58 -9.57
CA ALA A 121 -15.72 -2.73 -9.58
C ALA A 121 -15.07 -2.22 -8.27
N VAL A 122 -15.58 -1.13 -7.69
CA VAL A 122 -15.03 -0.57 -6.44
C VAL A 122 -15.17 -1.55 -5.27
N VAL A 123 -16.26 -2.31 -5.23
CA VAL A 123 -16.52 -3.32 -4.19
C VAL A 123 -15.60 -4.52 -4.38
N ILE A 124 -15.55 -5.08 -5.58
CA ILE A 124 -14.73 -6.28 -5.86
C ILE A 124 -13.24 -5.97 -5.71
N ALA A 125 -12.81 -4.76 -6.12
CA ALA A 125 -11.42 -4.34 -6.06
C ALA A 125 -10.81 -4.53 -4.66
N ARG A 126 -11.60 -4.34 -3.59
CA ARG A 126 -11.15 -4.50 -2.19
C ARG A 126 -10.67 -5.91 -1.85
N PHE A 127 -11.20 -6.94 -2.51
CA PHE A 127 -10.82 -8.34 -2.32
C PHE A 127 -9.59 -8.76 -3.12
N VAL A 128 -9.13 -7.92 -4.04
CA VAL A 128 -7.95 -8.19 -4.87
C VAL A 128 -6.83 -7.25 -4.42
N PRO A 129 -5.81 -7.74 -3.69
CA PRO A 129 -4.80 -6.89 -3.04
C PRO A 129 -4.11 -5.88 -3.97
N VAL A 130 -3.85 -6.26 -5.22
CA VAL A 130 -3.25 -5.35 -6.21
C VAL A 130 -4.25 -4.29 -6.67
N VAL A 131 -5.52 -4.66 -6.86
CA VAL A 131 -6.52 -3.75 -7.45
C VAL A 131 -7.02 -2.76 -6.39
N ARG A 132 -7.13 -3.16 -5.12
CA ARG A 132 -7.66 -2.29 -4.04
C ARG A 132 -6.88 -1.00 -3.85
N THR A 133 -5.57 -1.02 -4.08
CA THR A 133 -4.71 0.15 -3.87
C THR A 133 -4.83 1.14 -5.00
N PHE A 134 -5.05 0.66 -6.23
CA PHE A 134 -5.15 1.51 -7.42
C PHE A 134 -6.59 1.92 -7.73
N ALA A 135 -7.59 1.13 -7.36
CA ALA A 135 -8.98 1.37 -7.71
C ALA A 135 -9.55 2.72 -7.24
N PRO A 136 -9.34 3.17 -5.97
CA PRO A 136 -9.80 4.50 -5.53
C PRO A 136 -9.21 5.62 -6.39
N VAL A 137 -7.90 5.58 -6.64
CA VAL A 137 -7.19 6.60 -7.40
C VAL A 137 -7.61 6.59 -8.86
N ALA A 138 -7.72 5.42 -9.47
CA ALA A 138 -8.18 5.28 -10.85
C ALA A 138 -9.63 5.76 -11.03
N ALA A 139 -10.53 5.46 -10.09
CA ALA A 139 -11.90 5.99 -10.09
C ALA A 139 -11.91 7.53 -9.98
N GLY A 140 -11.00 8.10 -9.20
CA GLY A 140 -10.81 9.55 -9.07
C GLY A 140 -10.31 10.20 -10.36
N VAL A 141 -9.29 9.61 -11.00
CA VAL A 141 -8.74 10.11 -12.27
C VAL A 141 -9.75 9.96 -13.42
N GLY A 142 -10.46 8.83 -13.46
CA GLY A 142 -11.57 8.57 -14.40
C GLY A 142 -12.82 9.43 -14.16
N ARG A 143 -12.78 10.36 -13.19
CA ARG A 143 -13.88 11.30 -12.88
C ARG A 143 -15.22 10.60 -12.63
N MET A 144 -15.21 9.40 -12.05
CA MET A 144 -16.44 8.69 -11.69
C MET A 144 -17.29 9.56 -10.75
N ASP A 145 -18.62 9.53 -10.90
CA ASP A 145 -19.54 10.29 -10.05
C ASP A 145 -19.26 10.03 -8.56
N TYR A 146 -18.92 11.09 -7.82
CA TYR A 146 -18.53 11.00 -6.41
C TYR A 146 -19.56 10.27 -5.55
N ARG A 147 -20.85 10.55 -5.76
CA ARG A 147 -21.94 9.90 -4.99
C ARG A 147 -22.01 8.40 -5.24
N LYS A 148 -21.82 7.96 -6.49
CA LYS A 148 -21.82 6.54 -6.84
C LYS A 148 -20.58 5.87 -6.27
N TYR A 149 -19.42 6.48 -6.45
CA TYR A 149 -18.16 5.98 -5.89
C TYR A 149 -18.26 5.80 -4.37
N SER A 150 -18.68 6.84 -3.65
CA SER A 150 -18.77 6.83 -2.19
C SER A 150 -19.74 5.75 -1.68
N LEU A 151 -20.87 5.55 -2.35
CA LEU A 151 -21.81 4.47 -2.02
C LEU A 151 -21.17 3.08 -2.18
N TYR A 152 -20.56 2.79 -3.32
CA TYR A 152 -19.88 1.51 -3.55
C TYR A 152 -18.65 1.33 -2.65
N ASN A 153 -17.93 2.42 -2.36
CA ASN A 153 -16.81 2.44 -1.44
C ASN A 153 -17.26 2.10 -0.01
N ALA A 154 -18.36 2.67 0.47
CA ALA A 154 -18.96 2.38 1.77
C ALA A 154 -19.39 0.93 1.88
N ILE A 155 -20.14 0.42 0.90
CA ILE A 155 -20.57 -0.99 0.84
C ILE A 155 -19.35 -1.90 0.89
N GLY A 156 -18.35 -1.63 0.04
CA GLY A 156 -17.11 -2.39 0.02
C GLY A 156 -16.34 -2.33 1.33
N ALA A 157 -16.26 -1.17 1.99
CA ALA A 157 -15.58 -1.00 3.27
C ALA A 157 -16.25 -1.79 4.39
N ILE A 158 -17.58 -1.82 4.42
CA ILE A 158 -18.36 -2.57 5.40
C ILE A 158 -18.20 -4.08 5.16
N ILE A 159 -18.35 -4.54 3.92
CA ILE A 159 -18.27 -5.98 3.62
C ILE A 159 -16.84 -6.48 3.82
N TRP A 160 -15.83 -5.77 3.31
CA TRP A 160 -14.43 -6.19 3.46
C TRP A 160 -13.94 -6.00 4.91
N GLY A 161 -14.02 -4.77 5.43
CA GLY A 161 -13.52 -4.44 6.77
C GLY A 161 -14.30 -5.16 7.87
N GLY A 162 -15.63 -5.06 7.83
CA GLY A 162 -16.50 -5.78 8.75
C GLY A 162 -16.43 -7.29 8.57
N GLY A 163 -16.39 -7.79 7.33
CA GLY A 163 -16.35 -9.22 7.04
C GLY A 163 -15.09 -9.92 7.56
N PHE A 164 -13.90 -9.37 7.28
CA PHE A 164 -12.64 -9.97 7.78
C PHE A 164 -12.53 -9.92 9.30
N VAL A 165 -12.97 -8.82 9.92
CA VAL A 165 -12.99 -8.68 11.38
C VAL A 165 -13.99 -9.66 12.01
N MET A 166 -15.19 -9.77 11.46
CA MET A 166 -16.21 -10.71 11.95
C MET A 166 -15.77 -12.17 11.74
N LEU A 167 -15.12 -12.49 10.63
CA LEU A 167 -14.53 -13.81 10.40
C LEU A 167 -13.51 -14.16 11.48
N GLY A 168 -12.59 -13.24 11.80
CA GLY A 168 -11.62 -13.44 12.90
C GLY A 168 -12.31 -13.64 14.25
N TYR A 169 -13.35 -12.85 14.53
CA TYR A 169 -14.12 -12.94 15.77
C TYR A 169 -14.85 -14.28 15.90
N PHE A 170 -15.53 -14.75 14.84
CA PHE A 170 -16.21 -16.04 14.84
C PHE A 170 -15.23 -17.22 14.90
N LEU A 171 -14.06 -17.12 14.26
CA LEU A 171 -13.04 -18.16 14.41
C LEU A 171 -12.51 -18.25 15.84
N GLY A 172 -12.47 -17.13 16.56
CA GLY A 172 -12.16 -17.11 17.99
C GLY A 172 -13.14 -17.95 18.83
N GLN A 173 -14.39 -18.12 18.41
CA GLN A 173 -15.38 -18.93 19.13
C GLN A 173 -15.09 -20.43 19.10
N ILE A 174 -14.23 -20.90 18.18
CA ILE A 174 -13.84 -22.30 18.08
C ILE A 174 -12.89 -22.62 19.25
N PRO A 175 -13.21 -23.56 20.15
CA PRO A 175 -12.42 -23.80 21.37
C PRO A 175 -10.95 -24.08 21.09
N VAL A 176 -10.65 -24.86 20.05
CA VAL A 176 -9.27 -25.16 19.61
C VAL A 176 -8.48 -23.90 19.26
N VAL A 177 -9.12 -22.93 18.60
CA VAL A 177 -8.50 -21.66 18.21
C VAL A 177 -8.40 -20.72 19.40
N ALA A 178 -9.43 -20.67 20.24
CA ALA A 178 -9.43 -19.90 21.48
C ALA A 178 -8.31 -20.33 22.42
N ASP A 179 -8.18 -21.64 22.67
CA ASP A 179 -7.17 -22.22 23.55
C ASP A 179 -5.76 -21.99 23.01
N PHE A 180 -5.56 -22.15 21.70
CA PHE A 180 -4.28 -21.83 21.06
C PHE A 180 -3.93 -20.35 21.20
N THR A 181 -4.90 -19.46 20.93
CA THR A 181 -4.67 -18.02 20.99
C THR A 181 -4.42 -17.54 22.41
N ALA A 182 -5.13 -18.07 23.40
CA ALA A 182 -4.93 -17.75 24.81
C ALA A 182 -3.57 -18.26 25.32
N LYS A 183 -3.15 -19.46 24.90
CA LYS A 183 -1.88 -20.07 25.31
C LYS A 183 -0.66 -19.42 24.64
N TYR A 184 -0.81 -18.94 23.42
CA TYR A 184 0.28 -18.37 22.60
C TYR A 184 0.04 -16.90 22.29
N ILE A 185 -0.60 -16.15 23.19
CA ILE A 185 -0.98 -14.76 22.94
C ILE A 185 0.22 -13.87 22.61
N ASP A 186 1.34 -14.08 23.29
CA ASP A 186 2.60 -13.36 23.03
C ASP A 186 3.16 -13.68 21.64
N VAL A 187 3.06 -14.95 21.21
CA VAL A 187 3.50 -15.39 19.88
C VAL A 187 2.59 -14.84 18.79
N VAL A 188 1.27 -14.79 19.04
CA VAL A 188 0.29 -14.22 18.10
C VAL A 188 0.50 -12.72 17.95
N LEU A 189 0.68 -11.99 19.06
CA LEU A 189 1.01 -10.56 19.05
C LEU A 189 2.33 -10.30 18.32
N LEU A 190 3.38 -11.07 18.65
CA LEU A 190 4.66 -11.00 17.95
C LEU A 190 4.50 -11.29 16.46
N ALA A 191 3.72 -12.31 16.09
CA ALA A 191 3.47 -12.67 14.71
C ALA A 191 2.74 -11.55 13.95
N VAL A 192 1.73 -10.91 14.55
CA VAL A 192 1.06 -9.74 13.95
C VAL A 192 2.06 -8.61 13.71
N VAL A 193 2.86 -8.26 14.73
CA VAL A 193 3.88 -7.21 14.60
C VAL A 193 4.92 -7.57 13.56
N VAL A 194 5.43 -8.80 13.55
CA VAL A 194 6.45 -9.26 12.61
C VAL A 194 5.88 -9.32 11.18
N ILE A 195 4.72 -9.93 10.98
CA ILE A 195 4.08 -10.05 9.67
C ILE A 195 3.73 -8.67 9.12
N THR A 196 3.29 -7.73 9.95
CA THR A 196 2.98 -6.37 9.49
C THR A 196 4.25 -5.54 9.28
N LEU A 197 5.16 -5.50 10.25
CA LEU A 197 6.29 -4.56 10.25
C LEU A 197 7.46 -5.03 9.38
N VAL A 198 7.78 -6.33 9.35
CA VAL A 198 8.96 -6.85 8.66
C VAL A 198 8.84 -6.70 7.13
N PRO A 199 7.77 -7.14 6.46
CA PRO A 199 7.60 -6.91 5.02
C PRO A 199 7.57 -5.43 4.68
N THR A 200 6.94 -4.61 5.53
CA THR A 200 6.85 -3.16 5.31
C THR A 200 8.22 -2.49 5.35
N VAL A 201 9.03 -2.80 6.37
CA VAL A 201 10.39 -2.26 6.51
C VAL A 201 11.32 -2.82 5.44
N LEU A 202 11.26 -4.13 5.17
CA LEU A 202 12.07 -4.75 4.13
C LEU A 202 11.79 -4.16 2.75
N HIS A 203 10.53 -4.01 2.38
CA HIS A 203 10.16 -3.46 1.07
C HIS A 203 10.50 -1.98 0.94
N THR A 204 10.31 -1.15 1.99
CA THR A 204 10.70 0.27 1.97
C THR A 204 12.22 0.45 1.91
N VAL A 205 12.99 -0.33 2.67
CA VAL A 205 14.46 -0.28 2.64
C VAL A 205 15.01 -0.82 1.31
N MET A 206 14.47 -1.92 0.79
CA MET A 206 14.88 -2.45 -0.52
C MET A 206 14.48 -1.52 -1.66
N SER A 207 13.30 -0.90 -1.61
CA SER A 207 12.87 0.10 -2.58
C SER A 207 13.78 1.34 -2.55
N ALA A 208 14.13 1.85 -1.35
CA ALA A 208 15.06 2.96 -1.19
C ALA A 208 16.49 2.62 -1.68
N ARG A 209 16.97 1.39 -1.44
CA ARG A 209 18.26 0.90 -1.95
C ARG A 209 18.23 0.74 -3.47
N LYS A 210 17.12 0.26 -4.04
CA LYS A 210 16.94 0.12 -5.49
C LYS A 210 16.85 1.49 -6.17
N SER A 211 16.17 2.46 -5.57
CA SER A 211 16.15 3.85 -6.05
C SER A 211 17.52 4.53 -5.97
N LYS A 212 18.32 4.29 -4.92
CA LYS A 212 19.72 4.77 -4.86
C LYS A 212 20.62 4.08 -5.88
N LYS A 213 20.43 2.79 -6.14
CA LYS A 213 21.22 2.04 -7.13
C LYS A 213 20.85 2.41 -8.57
N LEU A 214 19.57 2.67 -8.85
CA LEU A 214 19.11 3.22 -10.14
C LEU A 214 19.51 4.69 -10.34
N ALA A 215 19.49 5.52 -9.29
CA ALA A 215 19.99 6.89 -9.38
C ALA A 215 21.52 6.92 -9.59
N SER A 216 22.26 6.06 -8.88
CA SER A 216 23.71 5.92 -9.05
C SER A 216 24.12 5.30 -10.40
N ALA A 217 23.30 4.41 -10.96
CA ALA A 217 23.53 3.85 -12.29
C ALA A 217 23.18 4.86 -13.40
N ALA A 218 22.09 5.62 -13.23
CA ALA A 218 21.71 6.67 -14.17
C ALA A 218 22.71 7.84 -14.21
N ASP A 219 23.31 8.21 -13.07
CA ASP A 219 24.40 9.20 -13.03
C ASP A 219 25.68 8.66 -13.70
N ALA A 220 26.00 7.36 -13.53
CA ALA A 220 27.16 6.74 -14.17
C ALA A 220 26.99 6.65 -15.71
N ASP A 221 25.82 6.21 -16.17
CA ASP A 221 25.50 6.11 -17.61
C ASP A 221 25.44 7.51 -18.28
N ALA A 222 25.01 8.54 -17.56
CA ALA A 222 24.99 9.92 -18.07
C ALA A 222 26.39 10.53 -18.20
N VAL A 223 27.30 10.22 -17.28
CA VAL A 223 28.71 10.67 -17.34
C VAL A 223 29.46 9.96 -18.47
N GLU A 224 29.21 8.66 -18.68
CA GLU A 224 29.80 7.88 -19.78
C GLU A 224 29.27 8.33 -21.15
N ALA A 225 27.97 8.61 -21.27
CA ALA A 225 27.38 9.14 -22.50
C ALA A 225 27.88 10.55 -22.85
N THR A 226 28.18 11.39 -21.85
CA THR A 226 28.73 12.74 -22.07
C THR A 226 30.18 12.67 -22.53
N GLY A 227 30.99 11.77 -21.95
CA GLY A 227 32.38 11.54 -22.39
C GLY A 227 32.48 10.95 -23.80
N ALA A 228 31.61 10.00 -24.14
CA ALA A 228 31.54 9.41 -25.48
C ALA A 228 31.04 10.41 -26.54
N ALA A 229 30.16 11.35 -26.17
CA ALA A 229 29.70 12.40 -27.07
C ALA A 229 30.80 13.44 -27.36
N GLU A 230 31.68 13.73 -26.41
CA GLU A 230 32.81 14.65 -26.58
C GLU A 230 33.92 14.07 -27.46
N GLU A 231 34.14 12.75 -27.41
CA GLU A 231 35.07 12.03 -28.29
C GLU A 231 34.56 11.91 -29.75
N LEU A 232 33.25 12.02 -29.96
CA LEU A 232 32.58 11.97 -31.28
C LEU A 232 32.32 13.36 -31.90
N LEU A 233 32.70 14.45 -31.22
CA LEU A 233 32.73 15.79 -31.82
C LEU A 233 33.89 15.85 -32.82
N LEU A 234 33.54 15.66 -34.09
CA LEU A 234 34.44 15.79 -35.23
C LEU A 234 35.16 17.15 -35.22
N ASP A 235 36.46 17.11 -35.47
CA ASP A 235 37.34 18.28 -35.52
C ASP A 235 36.72 19.39 -36.40
N PRO A 236 36.62 20.65 -35.90
CA PRO A 236 35.98 21.75 -36.63
C PRO A 236 36.61 22.02 -38.02
N GLU A 237 37.83 21.56 -38.24
CA GLU A 237 38.54 21.69 -39.53
C GLU A 237 37.92 20.88 -40.66
N VAL A 238 37.14 19.83 -40.37
CA VAL A 238 36.48 19.00 -41.40
C VAL A 238 35.45 19.84 -42.19
N PHE A 239 34.80 20.80 -41.54
CA PHE A 239 33.79 21.67 -42.16
C PHE A 239 34.37 22.78 -43.04
N ASN A 240 35.68 23.02 -43.00
CA ASN A 240 36.35 24.07 -43.78
C ASN A 240 37.02 23.57 -45.07
N ARG A 241 36.92 22.27 -45.41
CA ARG A 241 37.41 21.77 -46.70
C ARG A 241 36.49 22.20 -47.85
N ARG A 242 36.97 23.17 -48.64
CA ARG A 242 36.31 23.60 -49.89
C ARG A 242 36.16 22.42 -50.86
N PRO A 243 35.00 22.24 -51.50
CA PRO A 243 34.79 21.17 -52.46
C PRO A 243 35.46 21.50 -53.80
N GLY A 244 36.40 20.63 -54.22
CA GLY A 244 36.78 20.44 -55.62
C GLY A 244 37.99 21.21 -56.14
N LYS A 245 39.12 20.50 -56.27
CA LYS A 245 39.90 20.41 -57.52
C LYS A 245 40.50 19.00 -57.59
N GLY A 246 40.20 18.29 -58.68
CA GLY A 246 40.84 17.02 -58.97
C GLY A 246 42.34 17.17 -59.22
N HIS A 247 43.06 16.06 -59.02
CA HIS A 247 44.31 15.79 -59.70
C HIS A 247 44.39 14.30 -60.02
N ALA A 248 44.62 14.03 -61.29
CA ALA A 248 45.24 12.82 -61.82
C ALA A 248 46.77 12.87 -61.57
N ALA A 249 47.44 11.76 -61.87
CA ALA A 249 48.89 11.47 -61.79
C ALA A 249 49.37 11.15 -60.35
N ASP A 250 50.07 10.04 -60.05
CA ASP A 250 50.79 9.03 -60.84
C ASP A 250 50.53 7.61 -60.33
#